data_AF-A0A0P9DVN4-F1
#
_entry.id   AF-A0A0P9DVN4-F1
#
_cell.length_a   1.000
_cell.length_b   1.000
_cell.length_c   1.000
_cell.angle_alpha   90.00
_cell.angle_beta   90.00
_cell.angle_gamma   90.00
#
_symmetry.space_group_name_H-M   'P 1'
#
loop_
_entity.id
_entity.type
_entity.pdbx_description
1 polymer ?
#
loop_
_entity_poly.entity_id
_entity_poly.type
_entity_poly.pdbx_seq_one_letter_code
_entity_poly.pdbx_strand_id
1 'polypeptide(L)'
;MAITQKTLRPGTRARLQPTTQRLYSAVYAVTLLLAAVAIYLFVSLALGKAQTLIDDFRYGRPRTTQLEAFVGHNEAQGQPTHLLAMNLNRQAVIIELPGGDAAKARTISGPYLFGANEDLTPVTLSLRDMDGDSNVDLLLNVRNEQVVYLNKNGEFRLPTPAEQAALAQGNR
;
A
#
# COMPACT_ATOMS: atom_id res chain seq x y z
N MET A 1 -26.97 99.90 10.00
CA MET A 1 -26.81 98.71 10.86
C MET A 1 -26.67 97.50 9.94
N ALA A 2 -25.49 96.88 9.90
CA ALA A 2 -25.23 95.69 9.10
C ALA A 2 -25.03 94.50 10.04
N ILE A 3 -25.84 93.45 9.88
CA ILE A 3 -25.82 92.25 10.72
C ILE A 3 -25.01 91.19 9.97
N THR A 4 -23.77 90.95 10.41
CA THR A 4 -22.91 89.90 9.88
C THR A 4 -23.35 88.54 10.43
N GLN A 5 -23.98 87.71 9.61
CA GLN A 5 -24.24 86.30 9.97
C GLN A 5 -23.01 85.45 9.66
N LYS A 6 -22.42 84.89 10.72
CA LYS A 6 -21.33 83.91 10.66
C LYS A 6 -21.92 82.54 10.33
N THR A 7 -21.70 82.04 9.12
CA THR A 7 -22.11 80.69 8.71
C THR A 7 -21.22 79.64 9.37
N LEU A 8 -21.83 78.76 10.17
CA LEU A 8 -21.18 77.60 10.77
C LEU A 8 -21.06 76.50 9.70
N ARG A 9 -19.82 76.12 9.35
CA ARG A 9 -19.55 74.97 8.48
C ARG A 9 -19.90 73.67 9.23
N PRO A 10 -20.59 72.69 8.61
CA PRO A 10 -20.81 71.41 9.23
C PRO A 10 -19.48 70.65 9.30
N GLY A 11 -19.02 70.38 10.52
CA GLY A 11 -17.84 69.55 10.75
C GLY A 11 -18.11 68.12 10.28
N THR A 12 -17.34 67.65 9.31
CA THR A 12 -17.32 66.26 8.86
C THR A 12 -16.93 65.38 10.05
N ARG A 13 -17.90 64.66 10.62
CA ARG A 13 -17.61 63.63 11.63
C ARG A 13 -16.89 62.48 10.94
N ALA A 14 -15.58 62.40 11.12
CA ALA A 14 -14.82 61.20 10.76
C ALA A 14 -15.37 60.03 11.57
N ARG A 15 -16.11 59.14 10.91
CA ARG A 15 -16.58 57.88 11.50
C ARG A 15 -15.36 56.97 11.64
N LEU A 16 -14.69 57.04 12.79
CA LEU A 16 -13.69 56.06 13.21
C LEU A 16 -14.39 54.69 13.20
N GLN A 17 -14.14 53.89 12.16
CA GLN A 17 -14.54 52.49 12.17
C GLN A 17 -13.76 51.81 13.29
N PRO A 18 -14.42 51.03 14.16
CA PRO A 18 -13.75 50.45 15.30
C PRO A 18 -12.76 49.38 14.81
N THR A 19 -11.48 49.58 15.10
CA THR A 19 -10.37 48.66 14.82
C THR A 19 -10.60 47.25 15.38
N THR A 20 -11.46 47.12 16.39
CA THR A 20 -11.84 45.85 17.01
C THR A 20 -12.52 44.89 16.04
N GLN A 21 -13.33 45.37 15.09
CA GLN A 21 -14.01 44.49 14.11
C GLN A 21 -13.02 43.77 13.19
N ARG A 22 -11.93 44.44 12.78
CA ARG A 22 -10.87 43.83 11.95
C ARG A 22 -10.04 42.81 12.72
N LEU A 23 -9.83 43.04 14.01
CA LEU A 23 -9.16 42.10 14.92
C LEU A 23 -9.99 40.83 15.12
N TYR A 24 -11.29 40.96 15.38
CA TYR A 24 -12.18 39.80 15.49
C TYR A 24 -12.23 39.00 14.18
N SER A 25 -12.33 39.65 13.01
CA SER A 25 -12.31 38.94 11.72
C SER A 25 -10.99 38.20 11.47
N ALA A 26 -9.85 38.77 11.87
CA ALA A 26 -8.56 38.11 11.74
C ALA A 26 -8.44 36.90 12.67
N VAL A 27 -8.92 37.02 13.92
CA VAL A 27 -8.96 35.90 14.87
C VAL A 27 -9.85 34.77 14.36
N TYR A 28 -11.04 35.08 13.82
CA TYR A 28 -11.91 34.08 13.21
C TYR A 28 -11.29 33.40 11.98
N ALA A 29 -10.55 34.15 11.15
CA ALA A 29 -9.86 33.57 10.01
C ALA A 29 -8.75 32.61 10.44
N VAL A 30 -7.97 32.97 11.46
CA VAL A 30 -6.91 32.12 12.02
C VAL A 30 -7.48 30.87 12.67
N THR A 31 -8.56 30.98 13.46
CA THR A 31 -9.20 29.81 14.08
C THR A 31 -9.82 28.89 13.05
N LEU A 32 -10.45 29.41 11.99
CA LEU A 32 -10.95 28.58 10.88
C LEU A 32 -9.81 27.86 10.16
N LEU A 33 -8.68 28.53 9.92
CA LEU A 33 -7.53 27.92 9.28
C LEU A 33 -6.94 26.78 10.14
N LEU A 34 -6.77 27.02 11.44
CA LEU A 34 -6.30 25.99 12.38
C LEU A 34 -7.28 24.81 12.47
N ALA A 35 -8.59 25.09 12.50
CA ALA A 35 -9.60 24.05 12.47
C ALA A 35 -9.52 23.23 11.17
N ALA A 36 -9.34 23.87 10.02
CA ALA A 36 -9.18 23.18 8.74
C ALA A 36 -7.92 22.29 8.71
N VAL A 37 -6.79 22.77 9.24
CA VAL A 37 -5.56 21.96 9.36
C VAL A 37 -5.78 20.78 10.31
N ALA A 38 -6.40 21.00 11.47
CA ALA A 38 -6.68 19.93 12.42
C ALA A 38 -7.62 18.86 11.83
N ILE A 39 -8.66 19.28 11.12
CA ILE A 39 -9.57 18.38 10.39
C ILE A 39 -8.80 17.59 9.32
N TYR A 40 -7.96 18.26 8.53
CA TYR A 40 -7.15 17.61 7.50
C TYR A 40 -6.24 16.53 8.08
N LEU A 41 -5.53 16.83 9.17
CA LEU A 41 -4.66 15.88 9.85
C LEU A 41 -5.46 14.69 10.41
N PHE A 42 -6.60 14.96 11.04
CA PHE A 42 -7.47 13.93 11.61
C PHE A 42 -8.04 13.01 10.54
N VAL A 43 -8.54 13.57 9.44
CA VAL A 43 -9.06 12.80 8.28
C VAL A 43 -7.96 11.94 7.67
N SER A 44 -6.75 12.49 7.51
CA SER A 44 -5.60 11.75 6.95
C SER A 44 -5.26 10.52 7.81
N LEU A 45 -5.27 10.68 9.15
CA LEU A 45 -5.00 9.61 10.09
C LEU A 45 -6.12 8.55 10.08
N ALA A 46 -7.37 9.00 10.01
CA ALA A 46 -8.54 8.12 9.96
C ALA A 46 -8.56 7.28 8.67
N LEU A 47 -8.24 7.87 7.51
CA LEU A 47 -8.20 7.16 6.23
C LEU A 47 -7.12 6.07 6.22
N GLY A 48 -5.92 6.33 6.75
CA GLY A 48 -4.87 5.32 6.85
C GLY A 48 -5.26 4.14 7.75
N LYS A 49 -5.92 4.41 8.88
CA LYS A 49 -6.46 3.39 9.78
C LYS A 49 -7.60 2.58 9.15
N ALA A 50 -8.46 3.24 8.37
CA ALA A 50 -9.53 2.57 7.64
C ALA A 50 -8.99 1.62 6.57
N GLN A 51 -7.99 2.04 5.78
CA GLN A 51 -7.32 1.18 4.80
C GLN A 51 -6.72 -0.06 5.46
N THR A 52 -6.03 0.13 6.60
CA THR A 52 -5.48 -1.01 7.34
C THR A 52 -6.56 -1.96 7.84
N LEU A 53 -7.65 -1.47 8.42
CA LEU A 53 -8.75 -2.32 8.89
C LEU A 53 -9.44 -3.08 7.74
N ILE A 54 -9.63 -2.45 6.59
CA ILE A 54 -10.20 -3.08 5.39
C ILE A 54 -9.30 -4.22 4.91
N ASP A 55 -8.00 -3.95 4.83
CA ASP A 55 -7.02 -4.94 4.41
C ASP A 55 -6.90 -6.08 5.43
N ASP A 56 -6.97 -5.77 6.72
CA ASP A 56 -6.93 -6.76 7.79
C ASP A 56 -8.16 -7.68 7.76
N PHE A 57 -9.34 -7.15 7.41
CA PHE A 57 -10.54 -7.96 7.20
C PHE A 57 -10.44 -8.86 5.96
N ARG A 58 -9.84 -8.36 4.88
CA ARG A 58 -9.75 -9.07 3.59
C ARG A 58 -8.64 -10.12 3.55
N TYR A 59 -7.55 -9.90 4.29
CA TYR A 59 -6.33 -10.71 4.18
C TYR A 59 -5.85 -11.29 5.52
N GLY A 60 -6.44 -10.91 6.66
CA GLY A 60 -5.98 -11.29 7.99
C GLY A 60 -4.69 -10.58 8.42
N ARG A 61 -4.31 -10.71 9.70
CA ARG A 61 -2.98 -10.35 10.22
C ARG A 61 -2.29 -11.59 10.80
N PRO A 62 -1.09 -11.97 10.31
CA PRO A 62 -0.39 -11.45 9.12
C PRO A 62 -1.15 -11.76 7.81
N ARG A 63 -0.96 -10.92 6.78
CA ARG A 63 -1.61 -11.10 5.47
C ARG A 63 -1.05 -12.36 4.81
N THR A 64 -1.84 -13.42 4.78
CA THR A 64 -1.46 -14.69 4.13
C THR A 64 -2.29 -14.90 2.87
N THR A 65 -1.67 -15.31 1.78
CA THR A 65 -2.37 -15.81 0.59
C THR A 65 -2.13 -17.28 0.42
N GLN A 66 -3.16 -18.00 0.00
CA GLN A 66 -3.11 -19.43 -0.26
C GLN A 66 -3.46 -19.68 -1.71
N LEU A 67 -2.77 -20.64 -2.32
CA LEU A 67 -3.00 -21.08 -3.69
C LEU A 67 -2.77 -22.59 -3.77
N GLU A 68 -3.64 -23.28 -4.48
CA GLU A 68 -3.55 -24.71 -4.71
C GLU A 68 -3.49 -24.97 -6.21
N ALA A 69 -2.53 -25.79 -6.64
CA ALA A 69 -2.39 -26.14 -8.04
C ALA A 69 -1.61 -27.43 -8.24
N PHE A 70 -1.78 -28.01 -9.43
CA PHE A 70 -0.96 -29.10 -9.92
C PHE A 70 0.26 -28.51 -10.65
N VAL A 71 1.41 -28.54 -9.98
CA VAL A 71 2.70 -28.02 -10.45
C VAL A 71 3.73 -29.13 -10.66
N GLY A 72 3.33 -30.39 -10.49
CA GLY A 72 4.20 -31.56 -10.67
C GLY A 72 5.01 -31.93 -9.43
N HIS A 73 4.68 -31.37 -8.26
CA HIS A 73 5.45 -31.56 -7.02
C HIS A 73 4.81 -32.62 -6.11
N ASN A 74 5.18 -33.88 -6.32
CA ASN A 74 4.75 -35.01 -5.47
C ASN A 74 3.21 -35.17 -5.37
N GLU A 75 2.50 -34.85 -6.44
CA GLU A 75 1.03 -34.86 -6.55
C GLU A 75 0.46 -36.24 -6.94
N ALA A 76 1.23 -37.31 -6.77
CA ALA A 76 0.91 -38.66 -7.26
C ALA A 76 -0.40 -39.26 -6.69
N GLN A 77 -0.90 -38.72 -5.58
CA GLN A 77 -2.15 -39.15 -4.95
C GLN A 77 -3.37 -38.31 -5.36
N GLY A 78 -3.23 -37.44 -6.38
CA GLY A 78 -4.30 -36.55 -6.84
C GLY A 78 -4.57 -35.35 -5.92
N GLN A 79 -3.71 -35.15 -4.92
CA GLN A 79 -3.74 -33.98 -4.05
C GLN A 79 -2.89 -32.86 -4.68
N PRO A 80 -3.40 -31.62 -4.78
CA PRO A 80 -2.63 -30.51 -5.33
C PRO A 80 -1.50 -30.09 -4.38
N THR A 81 -0.53 -29.37 -4.91
CA THR A 81 0.46 -28.68 -4.09
C THR A 81 -0.18 -27.45 -3.45
N HIS A 82 -0.03 -27.30 -2.13
CA HIS A 82 -0.51 -26.13 -1.41
C HIS A 82 0.62 -25.13 -1.22
N LEU A 83 0.37 -23.89 -1.63
CA LEU A 83 1.30 -22.77 -1.53
C LEU A 83 0.69 -21.72 -0.60
N LEU A 84 1.47 -21.30 0.39
CA LEU A 84 1.13 -20.22 1.31
C LEU A 84 2.19 -19.14 1.18
N ALA A 85 1.81 -17.89 0.92
CA ALA A 85 2.73 -16.77 1.03
C ALA A 85 2.30 -15.84 2.16
N MET A 86 3.28 -15.29 2.87
CA MET A 86 3.05 -14.30 3.91
C MET A 86 4.17 -13.26 3.93
N ASN A 87 3.82 -12.06 4.38
CA ASN A 87 4.80 -11.05 4.74
C ASN A 87 5.13 -11.21 6.24
N LEU A 88 6.29 -11.79 6.53
CA LEU A 88 6.78 -11.99 7.88
C LEU A 88 7.76 -10.87 8.25
N ASN A 89 7.26 -9.79 8.87
CA ASN A 89 8.07 -8.64 9.29
C ASN A 89 8.95 -8.07 8.16
N ARG A 90 8.33 -7.76 7.01
CA ARG A 90 8.99 -7.26 5.78
C ARG A 90 9.76 -8.30 4.98
N GLN A 91 9.84 -9.54 5.46
CA GLN A 91 10.40 -10.64 4.69
C GLN A 91 9.25 -11.39 4.01
N ALA A 92 9.22 -11.42 2.67
CA ALA A 92 8.30 -12.30 1.97
C ALA A 92 8.76 -13.76 2.18
N VAL A 93 7.84 -14.62 2.62
CA VAL A 93 8.08 -16.04 2.85
C VAL A 93 6.98 -16.83 2.16
N ILE A 94 7.39 -17.85 1.42
CA ILE A 94 6.49 -18.80 0.78
C ILE A 94 6.74 -20.17 1.42
N ILE A 95 5.67 -20.84 1.81
CA ILE A 95 5.67 -22.21 2.28
C ILE A 95 4.97 -23.05 1.22
N GLU A 96 5.64 -24.11 0.82
CA GLU A 96 5.15 -25.09 -0.14
C GLU A 96 4.91 -26.42 0.56
N LEU A 97 3.77 -27.05 0.30
CA LEU A 97 3.41 -28.39 0.74
C LEU A 97 3.15 -29.26 -0.49
N PRO A 98 4.18 -29.97 -1.00
CA PRO A 98 4.08 -30.81 -2.19
C PRO A 98 3.02 -31.90 -2.05
N GLY A 99 2.01 -31.89 -2.93
CA GLY A 99 0.88 -32.82 -2.86
C GLY A 99 0.11 -32.80 -1.53
N GLY A 100 0.10 -31.65 -0.84
CA GLY A 100 -0.56 -31.48 0.46
C GLY A 100 0.11 -32.19 1.63
N ASP A 101 1.33 -32.72 1.44
CA ASP A 101 2.07 -33.44 2.48
C ASP A 101 2.89 -32.46 3.35
N ALA A 102 2.41 -32.23 4.58
CA ALA A 102 3.09 -31.39 5.55
C ALA A 102 4.48 -31.92 5.97
N ALA A 103 4.74 -33.23 5.85
CA ALA A 103 6.06 -33.80 6.14
C ALA A 103 7.11 -33.41 5.09
N LYS A 104 6.68 -32.94 3.91
CA LYS A 104 7.53 -32.48 2.82
C LYS A 104 7.53 -30.96 2.66
N ALA A 105 7.06 -30.23 3.68
CA ALA A 105 6.98 -28.78 3.63
C ALA A 105 8.34 -28.15 3.35
N ARG A 106 8.37 -27.21 2.41
CA ARG A 106 9.55 -26.44 2.02
C ARG A 106 9.31 -24.96 2.26
N THR A 107 10.36 -24.22 2.56
CA THR A 107 10.28 -22.76 2.73
C THR A 107 11.14 -22.09 1.67
N ILE A 108 10.51 -21.22 0.89
CA ILE A 108 11.14 -20.42 -0.15
C ILE A 108 11.19 -18.98 0.37
N SER A 109 12.40 -18.43 0.43
CA SER A 109 12.63 -17.06 0.89
C SER A 109 12.47 -16.09 -0.26
N GLY A 110 11.60 -15.09 -0.08
CA GLY A 110 11.42 -13.99 -1.03
C GLY A 110 12.27 -12.76 -0.77
N PRO A 111 11.96 -11.64 -1.43
CA PRO A 111 12.66 -10.38 -1.20
C PRO A 111 12.32 -9.81 0.18
N TYR A 112 13.26 -9.01 0.68
CA TYR A 112 13.02 -8.14 1.83
C TYR A 112 12.44 -6.80 1.35
N LEU A 113 11.37 -6.34 2.00
CA LEU A 113 10.62 -5.14 1.64
C LEU A 113 11.16 -3.92 2.40
N PHE A 114 11.64 -2.92 1.65
CA PHE A 114 12.20 -1.69 2.22
C PHE A 114 11.20 -0.54 2.17
N GLY A 115 11.07 0.20 3.27
CA GLY A 115 10.18 1.35 3.38
C GLY A 115 9.45 1.45 4.71
N ALA A 116 8.69 2.53 4.90
CA ALA A 116 7.79 2.68 6.03
C ALA A 116 6.51 1.85 5.80
N ASN A 117 6.05 1.14 6.84
CA ASN A 117 4.84 0.31 6.83
C ASN A 117 4.89 -0.90 5.88
N GLU A 118 6.08 -1.33 5.43
CA GLU A 118 6.22 -2.51 4.57
C GLU A 118 5.77 -3.82 5.22
N ASP A 119 5.75 -3.87 6.54
CA ASP A 119 5.22 -5.01 7.31
C ASP A 119 3.73 -5.27 7.02
N LEU A 120 3.04 -4.28 6.44
CA LEU A 120 1.63 -4.36 6.08
C LEU A 120 1.41 -4.63 4.59
N THR A 121 2.46 -4.63 3.78
CA THR A 121 2.36 -4.85 2.34
C THR A 121 1.81 -6.27 2.07
N PRO A 122 0.70 -6.42 1.34
CA PRO A 122 0.18 -7.74 0.95
C PRO A 122 1.13 -8.41 -0.05
N VAL A 123 1.33 -9.71 0.12
CA VAL A 123 1.98 -10.58 -0.84
C VAL A 123 0.92 -11.45 -1.50
N THR A 124 0.99 -11.66 -2.81
CA THR A 124 0.07 -12.56 -3.51
C THR A 124 0.84 -13.53 -4.40
N LEU A 125 0.24 -14.69 -4.68
CA LEU A 125 0.80 -15.71 -5.53
C LEU A 125 0.03 -15.81 -6.84
N SER A 126 0.76 -16.09 -7.91
CA SER A 126 0.21 -16.47 -9.20
C SER A 126 1.09 -17.55 -9.84
N LEU A 127 0.50 -18.31 -10.74
CA LEU A 127 1.15 -19.44 -11.38
C LEU A 127 1.07 -19.27 -12.89
N ARG A 128 2.20 -19.40 -13.58
CA ARG A 128 2.31 -19.24 -15.03
C ARG A 128 3.64 -19.83 -15.50
N ASP A 129 3.63 -20.52 -16.63
CA ASP A 129 4.85 -20.89 -17.36
C ASP A 129 5.50 -19.61 -17.92
N MET A 130 6.68 -19.26 -17.40
CA MET A 130 7.41 -18.04 -17.74
C MET A 130 8.59 -18.31 -18.69
N ASP A 131 9.14 -19.52 -18.71
CA ASP A 131 10.31 -19.87 -19.52
C ASP A 131 10.00 -20.81 -20.71
N GLY A 132 8.75 -21.24 -20.86
CA GLY A 132 8.23 -22.02 -21.97
C GLY A 132 8.55 -23.51 -21.87
N ASP A 133 8.92 -24.02 -20.70
CA ASP A 133 9.27 -25.42 -20.50
C ASP A 133 8.07 -26.33 -20.18
N SER A 134 6.84 -25.79 -20.25
CA SER A 134 5.57 -26.44 -19.89
C SER A 134 5.41 -26.79 -18.41
N ASN A 135 6.39 -26.45 -17.56
CA ASN A 135 6.22 -26.46 -16.12
C ASN A 135 5.65 -25.12 -15.68
N VAL A 136 4.77 -25.17 -14.69
CA VAL A 136 4.16 -23.96 -14.16
C VAL A 136 5.11 -23.34 -13.15
N ASP A 137 5.55 -22.11 -13.42
CA ASP A 137 6.41 -21.34 -12.52
C ASP A 137 5.59 -20.60 -11.47
N LEU A 138 6.26 -20.24 -10.38
CA LEU A 138 5.69 -19.51 -9.25
C LEU A 138 6.04 -18.02 -9.32
N LEU A 139 5.03 -17.18 -9.27
CA LEU A 139 5.17 -15.73 -9.33
C LEU A 139 4.67 -15.13 -8.03
N LEU A 140 5.57 -14.50 -7.30
CA LEU A 140 5.29 -13.73 -6.10
C LEU A 140 5.07 -12.27 -6.50
N ASN A 141 3.86 -11.76 -6.31
CA ASN A 141 3.57 -10.35 -6.53
C ASN A 141 3.58 -9.60 -5.20
N VAL A 142 4.36 -8.53 -5.15
CA VAL A 142 4.42 -7.64 -4.00
C VAL A 142 4.32 -6.21 -4.52
N ARG A 143 3.22 -5.52 -4.20
CA ARG A 143 2.88 -4.20 -4.75
C ARG A 143 2.79 -4.19 -6.28
N ASN A 144 3.83 -3.69 -6.94
CA ASN A 144 3.96 -3.53 -8.39
C ASN A 144 5.19 -4.30 -8.91
N GLU A 145 5.84 -5.06 -8.04
CA GLU A 145 6.98 -5.90 -8.39
C GLU A 145 6.54 -7.36 -8.40
N GLN A 146 7.14 -8.11 -9.31
CA GLN A 146 6.91 -9.54 -9.48
C GLN A 146 8.25 -10.27 -9.43
N VAL A 147 8.34 -11.25 -8.54
CA VAL A 147 9.49 -12.14 -8.44
C VAL A 147 9.10 -13.50 -8.98
N VAL A 148 9.87 -13.99 -9.94
CA VAL A 148 9.64 -15.28 -10.61
C VAL A 148 10.54 -16.34 -9.96
N TYR A 149 9.96 -17.49 -9.64
CA TYR A 149 10.67 -18.71 -9.24
C TYR A 149 10.38 -19.78 -10.28
N LEU A 150 11.43 -20.24 -10.96
CA LEU A 150 11.32 -21.27 -11.97
C LEU A 150 11.12 -22.63 -11.32
N ASN A 151 10.21 -23.42 -11.87
CA ASN A 151 9.98 -24.80 -11.49
C ASN A 151 10.99 -25.70 -12.20
N LYS A 152 12.03 -26.15 -11.49
CA LYS A 152 13.08 -27.00 -12.03
C LYS A 152 13.34 -28.18 -11.10
N ASN A 153 13.33 -29.39 -11.67
CA ASN A 153 13.58 -30.63 -10.94
C ASN A 153 12.63 -30.87 -9.75
N GLY A 154 11.38 -30.39 -9.84
CA GLY A 154 10.39 -30.56 -8.78
C GLY A 154 10.61 -29.64 -7.57
N GLU A 155 11.21 -28.46 -7.80
CA GLU A 155 11.41 -27.42 -6.79
C GLU A 155 11.32 -26.04 -7.44
N PHE A 156 10.79 -25.07 -6.70
CA PHE A 156 10.81 -23.66 -7.08
C PHE A 156 12.13 -23.02 -6.65
N ARG A 157 12.87 -22.46 -7.60
CA ARG A 157 14.13 -21.74 -7.34
C ARG A 157 14.19 -20.41 -8.07
N LEU A 158 15.04 -19.51 -7.58
CA LEU A 158 15.35 -18.29 -8.32
C LEU A 158 16.01 -18.65 -9.68
N PRO A 159 15.72 -17.87 -10.74
CA PRO A 159 16.37 -18.08 -12.02
C PRO A 159 17.87 -17.72 -11.93
N THR A 160 18.69 -18.45 -12.66
CA THR A 160 20.12 -18.15 -12.85
C THR A 160 20.30 -16.88 -13.66
N PRO A 161 21.48 -16.21 -13.64
CA PRO A 161 21.69 -14.99 -14.42
C PRO A 161 21.39 -15.13 -15.92
N ALA A 162 21.66 -16.30 -16.50
CA ALA A 162 21.35 -16.59 -17.90
C ALA A 162 19.83 -16.70 -18.14
N GLU A 163 19.11 -17.41 -17.26
CA GLU A 163 17.64 -17.53 -17.31
C GLU A 163 16.95 -16.17 -17.06
N GLN A 164 17.46 -15.37 -16.10
CA GLN A 164 16.94 -14.02 -15.85
C GLN A 164 17.08 -13.13 -17.09
N ALA A 165 18.21 -13.21 -17.80
CA ALA A 165 18.41 -12.48 -19.04
C ALA A 165 17.45 -12.94 -20.15
N ALA A 166 17.15 -14.24 -20.22
CA ALA A 166 16.18 -14.79 -21.16
C ALA A 166 14.74 -14.33 -20.84
N LEU A 167 14.34 -14.37 -19.57
CA LEU A 167 13.04 -13.88 -19.10
C LEU A 167 12.84 -12.39 -19.42
N ALA A 168 13.89 -11.58 -19.26
CA ALA A 168 13.84 -10.15 -19.59
C ALA A 168 13.72 -9.88 -21.11
N GLN A 169 14.16 -10.80 -21.96
CA GLN A 169 14.06 -10.70 -23.42
C GLN A 169 12.72 -11.22 -23.94
N GLY A 170 12.16 -12.28 -23.34
CA GLY A 170 10.88 -12.87 -23.72
C GLY A 170 9.64 -12.05 -23.31
N ASN A 171 9.79 -11.09 -22.40
CA ASN A 171 8.71 -10.23 -21.90
C ASN A 171 8.53 -8.91 -22.70
N ARG A 172 9.03 -8.84 -23.95
CA ARG A 172 8.89 -7.68 -24.85
C ARG A 172 7.88 -7.92 -25.97
#